data_AF-A0A918BAL4-F1
#
_entry.id   AF-A0A918BAL4-F1
#
_cell.length_a   1.000
_cell.length_b   1.000
_cell.length_c   1.000
_cell.angle_alpha   90.00
_cell.angle_beta   90.00
_cell.angle_gamma   90.00
#
_symmetry.space_group_name_H-M   'P 1'
#
loop_
_entity.id
_entity.type
_entity.pdbx_description
1 polymer ?
#
loop_
_entity_poly.entity_id
_entity_poly.type
_entity_poly.pdbx_seq_one_letter_code
_entity_poly.pdbx_strand_id
1 'polypeptide(L)'
;MLDAMTSRADTAGAQPQRARRRAPAGAAVLREDVTEAIRAAVFEELAAAGYARMSIEGIARRAGVGKTAVYRRWRSKLHLVLDLVSAVAVQGLPAPDTGSLETDLRLLYEVTSRALRHPVAGQIIPDLQAEAARNPEIAEAMQKALREGQQSVASGIVRAAAERGEIRADIDEDLALDLISGPLYWRAVVVRSPKLPKGHLPALARATTAALKAL
;
A
#
# COMPACT_ATOMS: atom_id res chain seq x y z
N MET A 1 -42.37 76.12 14.72
CA MET A 1 -41.85 77.16 13.81
C MET A 1 -40.54 76.65 13.24
N LEU A 2 -40.56 76.33 11.94
CA LEU A 2 -39.48 76.07 10.97
C LEU A 2 -38.36 75.07 11.35
N ASP A 3 -38.15 73.93 10.71
CA ASP A 3 -37.93 73.60 9.27
C ASP A 3 -36.43 73.64 8.85
N ALA A 4 -36.08 72.64 8.04
CA ALA A 4 -34.88 72.45 7.20
C ALA A 4 -33.56 71.85 7.75
N MET A 5 -33.31 70.62 7.25
CA MET A 5 -32.10 70.14 6.56
C MET A 5 -30.82 69.89 7.37
N THR A 6 -30.33 68.63 7.34
CA THR A 6 -29.26 68.23 6.41
C THR A 6 -29.07 66.70 6.40
N SER A 7 -29.08 66.18 5.17
CA SER A 7 -28.63 64.87 4.70
C SER A 7 -27.43 64.26 5.44
N ARG A 8 -27.52 62.96 5.75
CA ARG A 8 -26.49 61.98 5.39
C ARG A 8 -27.07 60.57 5.44
N ALA A 9 -27.16 59.97 4.26
CA ALA A 9 -27.33 58.54 4.08
C ALA A 9 -26.08 57.84 4.62
N ASP A 10 -26.27 56.87 5.52
CA ASP A 10 -25.24 55.89 5.82
C ASP A 10 -25.77 54.50 5.50
N THR A 11 -25.08 53.87 4.57
CA THR A 11 -25.47 52.67 3.86
C THR A 11 -25.20 51.49 4.77
N ALA A 12 -26.26 50.87 5.29
CA ALA A 12 -26.14 49.60 6.02
C ALA A 12 -25.56 48.54 5.08
N GLY A 13 -24.30 48.19 5.30
CA GLY A 13 -23.57 47.18 4.55
C GLY A 13 -24.30 45.83 4.59
N ALA A 14 -24.84 45.42 3.45
CA ALA A 14 -25.35 44.08 3.23
C ALA A 14 -24.19 43.09 3.33
N GLN A 15 -24.18 42.29 4.40
CA GLN A 15 -23.25 41.17 4.53
C GLN A 15 -23.48 40.16 3.40
N PRO A 16 -22.45 39.75 2.63
CA PRO A 16 -22.63 38.76 1.58
C PRO A 16 -22.99 37.41 2.20
N GLN A 17 -24.19 36.96 1.88
CA GLN A 17 -24.75 35.67 2.26
C GLN A 17 -23.80 34.56 1.79
N ARG A 18 -23.10 33.92 2.73
CA ARG A 18 -22.21 32.77 2.47
C ARG A 18 -22.97 31.74 1.64
N ALA A 19 -22.62 31.63 0.36
CA ALA A 19 -23.15 30.62 -0.55
C ALA A 19 -22.96 29.25 0.09
N ARG A 20 -24.06 28.58 0.43
CA ARG A 20 -24.08 27.18 0.88
C ARG A 20 -23.41 26.35 -0.20
N ARG A 21 -22.19 25.90 0.06
CA ARG A 21 -21.39 25.05 -0.80
C ARG A 21 -22.17 23.73 -0.97
N ARG A 22 -22.86 23.58 -2.11
CA ARG A 22 -23.64 22.38 -2.43
C ARG A 22 -22.70 21.17 -2.37
N ALA A 23 -23.08 20.16 -1.58
CA ALA A 23 -22.38 18.88 -1.56
C ALA A 23 -22.36 18.33 -3.01
N PRO A 24 -21.23 17.81 -3.49
CA PRO A 24 -21.10 17.47 -4.88
C PRO A 24 -22.01 16.27 -5.19
N ALA A 25 -22.92 16.46 -6.16
CA ALA A 25 -23.83 15.43 -6.64
C ALA A 25 -23.05 14.21 -7.18
N GLY A 26 -23.67 13.03 -7.13
CA GLY A 26 -23.08 11.67 -7.26
C GLY A 26 -22.23 11.33 -8.50
N ALA A 27 -21.85 12.29 -9.34
CA ALA A 27 -20.80 12.17 -10.35
C ALA A 27 -19.39 12.46 -9.80
N ALA A 28 -19.28 13.12 -8.64
CA ALA A 28 -17.99 13.45 -8.01
C ALA A 28 -17.43 12.33 -7.14
N VAL A 29 -18.24 11.35 -6.79
CA VAL A 29 -17.79 10.15 -6.06
C VAL A 29 -17.27 9.16 -7.10
N LEU A 30 -15.99 8.79 -6.98
CA LEU A 30 -15.42 7.74 -7.82
C LEU A 30 -16.19 6.45 -7.55
N ARG A 31 -16.82 5.91 -8.59
CA ARG A 31 -17.53 4.64 -8.47
C ARG A 31 -16.53 3.50 -8.28
N GLU A 32 -16.77 2.69 -7.25
CA GLU A 32 -15.90 1.59 -6.85
C GLU A 32 -15.91 0.44 -7.86
N ASP A 33 -17.07 0.14 -8.44
CA ASP A 33 -17.22 -0.85 -9.52
C ASP A 33 -16.26 -0.58 -10.69
N VAL A 34 -16.08 0.69 -11.05
CA VAL A 34 -15.13 1.10 -12.10
C VAL A 34 -13.67 1.00 -11.61
N THR A 35 -13.40 1.28 -10.34
CA THR A 35 -12.05 1.10 -9.77
C THR A 35 -11.62 -0.36 -9.84
N GLU A 36 -12.51 -1.27 -9.45
CA GLU A 36 -12.27 -2.71 -9.47
C GLU A 36 -12.18 -3.26 -10.89
N ALA A 37 -13.01 -2.79 -11.83
CA ALA A 37 -12.89 -3.14 -13.25
C ALA A 37 -11.54 -2.71 -13.84
N ILE A 38 -11.03 -1.53 -13.47
CA ILE A 38 -9.69 -1.08 -13.88
C ILE A 38 -8.62 -1.98 -13.26
N ARG A 39 -8.70 -2.29 -11.97
CA ARG A 39 -7.73 -3.19 -11.31
C ARG A 39 -7.68 -4.58 -11.94
N ALA A 40 -8.83 -5.16 -12.28
CA ALA A 40 -8.89 -6.43 -13.01
C ALA A 40 -8.21 -6.33 -14.39
N ALA A 41 -8.49 -5.26 -15.15
CA ALA A 41 -7.87 -5.01 -16.45
C ALA A 41 -6.35 -4.81 -16.37
N VAL A 42 -5.85 -4.21 -15.30
CA VAL A 42 -4.41 -4.09 -15.04
C VAL A 42 -3.78 -5.45 -14.87
N PHE A 43 -4.40 -6.33 -14.08
CA PHE A 43 -3.89 -7.68 -13.91
C PHE A 43 -3.82 -8.44 -15.23
N GLU A 44 -4.87 -8.38 -16.05
CA GLU A 44 -4.88 -9.02 -17.36
C GLU A 44 -3.80 -8.46 -18.31
N GLU A 45 -3.67 -7.13 -18.38
CA GLU A 45 -2.69 -6.48 -19.25
C GLU A 45 -1.26 -6.80 -18.79
N LEU A 46 -1.03 -6.83 -17.48
CA LEU A 46 0.25 -7.19 -16.91
C LEU A 46 0.58 -8.66 -17.14
N ALA A 47 -0.40 -9.55 -16.99
CA ALA A 47 -0.23 -10.97 -17.26
C ALA A 47 0.12 -11.22 -18.74
N ALA A 48 -0.48 -10.46 -19.65
CA ALA A 48 -0.26 -10.59 -21.09
C ALA A 48 1.05 -9.95 -21.58
N ALA A 49 1.40 -8.76 -21.07
CA ALA A 49 2.45 -7.93 -21.64
C ALA A 49 3.68 -7.74 -20.72
N GLY A 50 3.55 -7.98 -19.42
CA GLY A 50 4.54 -7.60 -18.40
C GLY A 50 4.55 -6.09 -18.15
N TYR A 51 5.22 -5.65 -17.07
CA TYR A 51 5.14 -4.25 -16.63
C TYR A 51 5.64 -3.26 -17.70
N ALA A 52 6.72 -3.62 -18.38
CA ALA A 52 7.38 -2.78 -19.37
C ALA A 52 6.46 -2.44 -20.56
N ARG A 53 5.77 -3.44 -21.12
CA ARG A 53 4.94 -3.27 -22.33
C ARG A 53 3.47 -2.94 -22.06
N MET A 54 3.01 -3.06 -20.82
CA MET A 54 1.67 -2.62 -20.40
C MET A 54 1.43 -1.14 -20.74
N SER A 55 0.23 -0.87 -21.25
CA SER A 55 -0.23 0.47 -21.65
C SER A 55 -1.53 0.88 -20.95
N ILE A 56 -1.69 2.19 -20.68
CA ILE A 56 -2.95 2.74 -20.11
C ILE A 56 -4.10 2.58 -21.11
N GLU A 57 -3.80 2.68 -22.40
CA GLU A 57 -4.70 2.38 -23.52
C GLU A 57 -5.25 0.95 -23.43
N GLY A 58 -4.37 -0.02 -23.21
CA GLY A 58 -4.71 -1.43 -23.08
C GLY A 58 -5.60 -1.68 -21.89
N ILE A 59 -5.22 -1.13 -20.74
CA ILE A 59 -6.00 -1.19 -19.49
C ILE A 59 -7.39 -0.59 -19.68
N ALA A 60 -7.47 0.63 -20.21
CA ALA A 60 -8.73 1.34 -20.42
C ALA A 60 -9.68 0.56 -21.33
N ARG A 61 -9.14 -0.02 -22.42
CA ARG A 61 -9.90 -0.86 -23.36
C ARG A 61 -10.46 -2.11 -22.68
N ARG A 62 -9.65 -2.83 -21.91
CA ARG A 62 -10.07 -4.03 -21.16
C ARG A 62 -11.13 -3.72 -20.10
N ALA A 63 -10.96 -2.61 -19.38
CA ALA A 63 -11.90 -2.18 -18.36
C ALA A 63 -13.19 -1.56 -18.92
N GLY A 64 -13.29 -1.33 -20.23
CA GLY A 64 -14.44 -0.68 -20.85
C GLY A 64 -14.59 0.79 -20.47
N VAL A 65 -13.48 1.48 -20.18
CA VAL A 65 -13.47 2.89 -19.74
C VAL A 65 -12.60 3.77 -20.64
N GLY A 66 -12.78 5.09 -20.56
CA GLY A 66 -11.86 6.04 -21.18
C GLY A 66 -10.58 6.24 -20.36
N LYS A 67 -9.47 6.61 -21.01
CA LYS A 67 -8.19 6.94 -20.35
C LYS A 67 -8.34 7.95 -19.21
N THR A 68 -9.19 8.96 -19.40
CA THR A 68 -9.46 9.99 -18.39
C THR A 68 -10.01 9.40 -17.09
N ALA A 69 -10.77 8.30 -17.15
CA ALA A 69 -11.28 7.63 -15.96
C ALA A 69 -10.17 6.89 -15.18
N VAL A 70 -9.13 6.42 -15.88
CA VAL A 70 -7.93 5.83 -15.26
C VAL A 70 -7.08 6.93 -14.62
N TYR A 71 -6.75 7.99 -15.37
CA TYR A 71 -5.91 9.09 -14.86
C TYR A 71 -6.52 9.88 -13.71
N ARG A 72 -7.86 9.96 -13.65
CA ARG A 72 -8.57 10.59 -12.53
C ARG A 72 -8.37 9.82 -11.20
N ARG A 73 -8.09 8.51 -11.27
CA ARG A 73 -7.86 7.65 -10.10
C ARG A 73 -6.39 7.48 -9.80
N TRP A 74 -5.57 7.29 -10.83
CA TRP A 74 -4.13 7.07 -10.69
C TRP A 74 -3.34 7.99 -11.61
N ARG A 75 -2.44 8.77 -11.01
CA ARG A 75 -1.62 9.76 -11.73
C ARG A 75 -0.64 9.15 -12.75
N SER A 76 -0.26 7.88 -12.60
CA SER A 76 0.58 7.19 -13.57
C SER A 76 0.40 5.67 -13.54
N LYS A 77 0.93 4.98 -14.56
CA LYS A 77 1.00 3.51 -14.63
C LYS A 77 1.61 2.90 -13.36
N LEU A 78 2.68 3.51 -12.85
CA LEU A 78 3.33 3.07 -11.61
C LEU A 78 2.38 3.13 -10.40
N HIS A 79 1.65 4.24 -10.23
CA HIS A 79 0.72 4.40 -9.11
C HIS A 79 -0.40 3.38 -9.12
N LEU A 80 -0.90 3.07 -10.31
CA LEU A 80 -1.95 2.07 -10.52
C LEU A 80 -1.45 0.64 -10.21
N VAL A 81 -0.21 0.32 -10.56
CA VAL A 81 0.37 -1.00 -10.23
C VAL A 81 0.69 -1.11 -8.74
N LEU A 82 1.25 -0.07 -8.13
CA LEU A 82 1.54 -0.07 -6.69
C LEU A 82 0.25 -0.18 -5.87
N ASP A 83 -0.82 0.49 -6.27
CA ASP A 83 -2.14 0.34 -5.66
C ASP A 83 -2.66 -1.11 -5.73
N LEU A 84 -2.49 -1.77 -6.88
CA LEU A 84 -2.86 -3.18 -7.04
C LEU A 84 -2.01 -4.11 -6.15
N VAL A 85 -0.71 -3.87 -6.03
CA VAL A 85 0.18 -4.64 -5.12
C VAL A 85 -0.23 -4.41 -3.67
N SER A 86 -0.51 -3.17 -3.27
CA SER A 86 -0.96 -2.84 -1.92
C SER A 86 -2.30 -3.46 -1.57
N ALA A 87 -3.23 -3.59 -2.54
CA ALA A 87 -4.52 -4.25 -2.33
C ALA A 87 -4.39 -5.76 -2.06
N VAL A 88 -3.32 -6.40 -2.55
CA VAL A 88 -3.03 -7.83 -2.31
C VAL A 88 -2.09 -8.03 -1.11
N ALA A 89 -1.33 -7.01 -0.76
CA ALA A 89 -0.48 -7.00 0.42
C ALA A 89 -1.32 -7.06 1.71
N VAL A 90 -0.66 -7.43 2.81
CA VAL A 90 -1.26 -7.51 4.14
C VAL A 90 -1.46 -6.11 4.72
N GLN A 91 -2.24 -5.27 4.03
CA GLN A 91 -2.55 -3.93 4.49
C GLN A 91 -3.75 -3.97 5.44
N GLY A 92 -3.61 -3.34 6.61
CA GLY A 92 -4.72 -3.11 7.54
C GLY A 92 -5.12 -4.29 8.44
N LEU A 93 -4.36 -5.40 8.47
CA LEU A 93 -4.51 -6.36 9.56
C LEU A 93 -3.82 -5.82 10.82
N PRO A 94 -4.46 -5.90 12.00
CA PRO A 94 -3.76 -5.58 13.24
C PRO A 94 -2.56 -6.51 13.41
N ALA A 95 -1.48 -5.98 14.00
CA ALA A 95 -0.36 -6.82 14.39
C ALA A 95 -0.86 -7.95 15.31
N PRO A 96 -0.48 -9.21 15.05
CA PRO A 96 -0.72 -10.27 16.01
C PRO A 96 -0.10 -9.89 17.35
N ASP A 97 -0.88 -10.03 18.42
CA ASP A 97 -0.42 -9.84 19.79
C ASP A 97 -0.84 -11.07 20.61
N THR A 98 -0.17 -12.18 20.32
CA THR A 98 -0.44 -13.47 20.96
C THR A 98 0.32 -13.63 22.28
N GLY A 99 1.14 -12.63 22.66
CA GLY A 99 2.02 -12.67 23.82
C GLY A 99 3.33 -13.43 23.59
N SER A 100 3.68 -13.76 22.35
CA SER A 100 4.93 -14.44 22.00
C SER A 100 5.45 -14.00 20.64
N LEU A 101 6.67 -13.48 20.61
CA LEU A 101 7.33 -13.04 19.37
C LEU A 101 7.36 -14.13 18.29
N GLU A 102 7.69 -15.37 18.66
CA GLU A 102 7.73 -16.48 17.70
C GLU A 102 6.36 -16.76 17.08
N THR A 103 5.31 -16.73 17.90
CA THR A 103 3.94 -16.98 17.44
C THR A 103 3.45 -15.85 16.55
N ASP A 104 3.74 -14.61 16.92
CA ASP A 104 3.39 -13.41 16.14
C ASP A 104 4.10 -13.42 14.78
N LEU A 105 5.40 -13.73 14.75
CA LEU A 105 6.18 -13.87 13.50
C LEU A 105 5.66 -15.01 12.63
N ARG A 106 5.30 -16.16 13.22
CA ARG A 106 4.71 -17.28 12.46
C ARG A 106 3.42 -16.86 11.77
N LEU A 107 2.52 -16.17 12.48
CA LEU A 107 1.26 -15.67 11.91
C LEU A 107 1.53 -14.65 10.79
N LEU A 108 2.45 -13.71 11.01
CA LEU A 108 2.88 -12.77 9.98
C LEU A 108 3.40 -13.51 8.73
N TYR A 109 4.22 -14.53 8.91
CA TYR A 109 4.76 -15.32 7.81
C TYR A 109 3.71 -16.13 7.07
N GLU A 110 2.72 -16.68 7.75
CA GLU A 110 1.60 -17.39 7.11
C GLU A 110 0.82 -16.46 6.18
N VAL A 111 0.50 -15.26 6.65
CA VAL A 111 -0.25 -14.28 5.85
C VAL A 111 0.62 -13.74 4.71
N THR A 112 1.86 -13.34 4.99
CA THR A 112 2.81 -12.82 3.99
C THR A 112 3.08 -13.85 2.90
N SER A 113 3.29 -15.11 3.30
CA SER A 113 3.52 -16.21 2.37
C SER A 113 2.31 -16.49 1.48
N ARG A 114 1.08 -16.31 2.00
CA ARG A 114 -0.15 -16.39 1.19
C ARG A 114 -0.26 -15.23 0.20
N ALA A 115 0.06 -14.01 0.64
CA ALA A 115 0.05 -12.82 -0.23
C ALA A 115 1.06 -12.95 -1.37
N LEU A 116 2.31 -13.38 -1.08
CA LEU A 116 3.36 -13.56 -2.08
C LEU A 116 3.10 -14.72 -3.05
N ARG A 117 2.27 -15.71 -2.66
CA ARG A 117 1.79 -16.78 -3.56
C ARG A 117 0.65 -16.34 -4.46
N HIS A 118 0.05 -15.16 -4.23
CA HIS A 118 -1.03 -14.68 -5.07
C HIS A 118 -0.51 -14.49 -6.50
N PRO A 119 -1.20 -15.00 -7.54
CA PRO A 119 -0.71 -14.94 -8.93
C PRO A 119 -0.34 -13.53 -9.37
N VAL A 120 -1.14 -12.53 -8.96
CA VAL A 120 -0.84 -11.10 -9.14
C VAL A 120 0.54 -10.79 -8.54
N ALA A 121 0.70 -10.88 -7.22
CA ALA A 121 1.93 -10.50 -6.54
C ALA A 121 3.17 -11.25 -7.06
N GLY A 122 3.05 -12.55 -7.31
CA GLY A 122 4.14 -13.38 -7.83
C GLY A 122 4.63 -12.98 -9.22
N GLN A 123 3.77 -12.35 -10.04
CA GLN A 123 4.14 -11.83 -11.35
C GLN A 123 4.56 -10.36 -11.32
N ILE A 124 3.83 -9.51 -10.58
CA ILE A 124 4.09 -8.06 -10.54
C ILE A 124 5.42 -7.76 -9.85
N ILE A 125 5.67 -8.34 -8.67
CA ILE A 125 6.78 -7.93 -7.81
C ILE A 125 8.13 -8.16 -8.50
N PRO A 126 8.41 -9.32 -9.12
CA PRO A 126 9.67 -9.52 -9.84
C PRO A 126 9.84 -8.59 -11.04
N ASP A 127 8.76 -8.31 -11.78
CA ASP A 127 8.78 -7.39 -12.93
C ASP A 127 9.10 -5.95 -12.49
N LEU A 128 8.44 -5.48 -11.44
CA LEU A 128 8.72 -4.17 -10.85
C LEU A 128 10.16 -4.08 -10.34
N GLN A 129 10.66 -5.14 -9.72
CA GLN A 129 12.03 -5.13 -9.18
C GLN A 129 13.09 -5.14 -10.28
N ALA A 130 12.83 -5.84 -11.39
CA ALA A 130 13.68 -5.80 -12.57
C ALA A 130 13.69 -4.39 -13.21
N GLU A 131 12.56 -3.67 -13.14
CA GLU A 131 12.45 -2.32 -13.67
C GLU A 131 13.06 -1.26 -12.73
N ALA A 132 12.90 -1.42 -11.42
CA ALA A 132 13.50 -0.57 -10.38
C ALA A 132 15.03 -0.48 -10.52
N ALA A 133 15.68 -1.55 -10.97
CA ALA A 133 17.12 -1.56 -11.24
C ALA A 133 17.56 -0.57 -12.33
N ARG A 134 16.64 -0.12 -13.20
CA ARG A 134 16.91 0.79 -14.31
C ARG A 134 16.13 2.11 -14.20
N ASN A 135 15.23 2.23 -13.23
CA ASN A 135 14.38 3.40 -13.04
C ASN A 135 14.31 3.81 -11.55
N PRO A 136 15.02 4.89 -11.17
CA PRO A 136 15.04 5.37 -9.79
C PRO A 136 13.67 5.74 -9.22
N GLU A 137 12.76 6.30 -10.03
CA GLU A 137 11.41 6.67 -9.57
C GLU A 137 10.61 5.43 -9.14
N ILE A 138 10.77 4.33 -9.88
CA ILE A 138 10.15 3.04 -9.53
C ILE A 138 10.78 2.48 -8.26
N ALA A 139 12.10 2.52 -8.14
CA ALA A 139 12.80 2.07 -6.94
C ALA A 139 12.35 2.84 -5.69
N GLU A 140 12.28 4.17 -5.76
CA GLU A 140 11.82 5.02 -4.67
C GLU A 140 10.37 4.74 -4.29
N ALA A 141 9.48 4.59 -5.27
CA ALA A 141 8.07 4.32 -5.02
C ALA A 141 7.85 2.93 -4.41
N MET A 142 8.60 1.92 -4.84
CA MET A 142 8.58 0.59 -4.25
C MET A 142 9.11 0.60 -2.82
N GLN A 143 10.24 1.25 -2.58
CA GLN A 143 10.79 1.37 -1.23
C GLN A 143 9.79 2.09 -0.31
N LYS A 144 9.17 3.18 -0.78
CA LYS A 144 8.14 3.90 -0.01
C LYS A 144 6.95 3.00 0.31
N ALA A 145 6.43 2.27 -0.67
CA ALA A 145 5.29 1.37 -0.46
C ALA A 145 5.61 0.21 0.50
N LEU A 146 6.82 -0.37 0.42
CA LEU A 146 7.27 -1.41 1.34
C LEU A 146 7.46 -0.87 2.75
N ARG A 147 8.05 0.33 2.90
CA ARG A 147 8.18 1.00 4.18
C ARG A 147 6.82 1.28 4.80
N GLU A 148 5.95 2.02 4.12
CA GLU A 148 4.63 2.40 4.64
C GLU A 148 3.74 1.18 4.95
N GLY A 149 3.82 0.13 4.12
CA GLY A 149 2.93 -1.02 4.21
C GLY A 149 3.39 -2.15 5.15
N GLN A 150 4.69 -2.46 5.20
CA GLN A 150 5.22 -3.59 6.00
C GLN A 150 5.75 -3.16 7.36
N GLN A 151 6.27 -1.94 7.48
CA GLN A 151 6.71 -1.41 8.77
C GLN A 151 5.53 -1.44 9.75
N SER A 152 4.31 -1.11 9.33
CA SER A 152 3.15 -1.07 10.24
C SER A 152 2.93 -2.34 11.08
N VAL A 153 2.97 -3.54 10.48
CA VAL A 153 2.65 -4.78 11.18
C VAL A 153 3.89 -5.37 11.84
N ALA A 154 5.00 -5.48 11.11
CA ALA A 154 6.23 -6.07 11.64
C ALA A 154 6.86 -5.20 12.74
N SER A 155 6.86 -3.87 12.60
CA SER A 155 7.27 -2.95 13.68
C SER A 155 6.36 -3.07 14.90
N GLY A 156 5.05 -3.30 14.69
CA GLY A 156 4.12 -3.56 15.79
C GLY A 156 4.51 -4.80 16.60
N ILE A 157 4.87 -5.90 15.91
CA ILE A 157 5.35 -7.12 16.55
C ILE A 157 6.67 -6.88 17.30
N VAL A 158 7.63 -6.19 16.66
CA VAL A 158 8.93 -5.89 17.28
C VAL A 158 8.74 -5.03 18.54
N ARG A 159 7.92 -3.99 18.46
CA ARG A 159 7.62 -3.12 19.60
C ARG A 159 6.95 -3.89 20.73
N ALA A 160 5.92 -4.68 20.44
CA ALA A 160 5.22 -5.47 21.46
C ALA A 160 6.17 -6.49 22.13
N ALA A 161 7.05 -7.13 21.36
CA ALA A 161 8.06 -8.04 21.89
C ALA A 161 9.09 -7.32 22.78
N ALA A 162 9.51 -6.11 22.41
CA ALA A 162 10.41 -5.28 23.22
C ALA A 162 9.73 -4.84 24.54
N GLU A 163 8.46 -4.42 24.49
CA GLU A 163 7.65 -4.06 25.66
C GLU A 163 7.48 -5.25 26.63
N ARG A 164 7.37 -6.48 26.10
CA ARG A 164 7.35 -7.72 26.88
C ARG A 164 8.72 -8.16 27.39
N GLY A 165 9.80 -7.52 26.97
CA GLY A 165 11.18 -7.90 27.29
C GLY A 165 11.65 -9.19 26.61
N GLU A 166 11.00 -9.63 25.53
CA GLU A 166 11.44 -10.79 24.75
C GLU A 166 12.70 -10.50 23.92
N ILE A 167 12.92 -9.23 23.56
CA ILE A 167 14.08 -8.71 22.82
C ILE A 167 14.54 -7.40 23.45
N ARG A 168 15.73 -6.90 23.08
CA ARG A 168 16.27 -5.64 23.61
C ARG A 168 15.43 -4.44 23.15
N ALA A 169 15.24 -3.47 24.06
CA ALA A 169 14.46 -2.26 23.76
C ALA A 169 15.19 -1.28 22.81
N ASP A 170 16.52 -1.39 22.72
CA ASP A 170 17.38 -0.60 21.82
C ASP A 170 17.71 -1.33 20.51
N ILE A 171 16.91 -2.33 20.14
CA ILE A 171 17.10 -3.09 18.90
C ILE A 171 17.07 -2.16 17.68
N ASP A 172 17.97 -2.41 16.74
CA ASP A 172 17.92 -1.78 15.42
C ASP A 172 16.67 -2.29 14.68
N GLU A 173 15.65 -1.44 14.63
CA GLU A 173 14.35 -1.78 14.05
C GLU A 173 14.45 -2.05 12.55
N ASP A 174 15.28 -1.31 11.82
CA ASP A 174 15.47 -1.51 10.38
C ASP A 174 16.10 -2.89 10.11
N LEU A 175 17.14 -3.24 10.88
CA LEU A 175 17.75 -4.57 10.80
C LEU A 175 16.76 -5.68 11.18
N ALA A 176 15.94 -5.46 12.21
CA ALA A 176 14.91 -6.42 12.61
C ALA A 176 13.89 -6.66 11.47
N LEU A 177 13.45 -5.59 10.81
CA LEU A 177 12.53 -5.65 9.68
C LEU A 177 13.14 -6.36 8.47
N ASP A 178 14.42 -6.13 8.19
CA ASP A 178 15.17 -6.83 7.14
C ASP A 178 15.23 -8.34 7.41
N LEU A 179 15.49 -8.75 8.66
CA LEU A 179 15.52 -10.15 9.07
C LEU A 179 14.15 -10.83 9.01
N ILE A 180 13.08 -10.08 9.29
CA ILE A 180 11.70 -10.57 9.21
C ILE A 180 11.28 -10.74 7.75
N SER A 181 11.45 -9.70 6.94
CA SER A 181 10.87 -9.65 5.59
C SER A 181 11.76 -10.34 4.55
N GLY A 182 13.08 -10.18 4.67
CA GLY A 182 14.07 -10.61 3.69
C GLY A 182 13.95 -12.07 3.25
N PRO A 183 13.83 -13.06 4.14
CA PRO A 183 13.82 -14.48 3.75
C PRO A 183 12.66 -14.87 2.82
N LEU A 184 11.45 -14.36 3.06
CA LEU A 184 10.30 -14.64 2.18
C LEU A 184 10.41 -13.89 0.85
N TYR A 185 10.89 -12.64 0.86
CA TYR A 185 11.14 -11.87 -0.37
C TYR A 185 12.24 -12.49 -1.24
N TRP A 186 13.35 -12.93 -0.64
CA TRP A 186 14.42 -13.65 -1.33
C TRP A 186 13.87 -14.86 -2.08
N ARG A 187 13.05 -15.68 -1.41
CA ARG A 187 12.45 -16.86 -2.04
C ARG A 187 11.45 -16.51 -3.14
N ALA A 188 10.62 -15.49 -2.92
CA ALA A 188 9.58 -15.10 -3.87
C ALA A 188 10.15 -14.42 -5.12
N VAL A 189 11.13 -13.52 -4.95
CA VAL A 189 11.61 -12.62 -6.00
C VAL A 189 12.89 -13.14 -6.67
N VAL A 190 13.86 -13.60 -5.86
CA VAL A 190 15.18 -14.03 -6.36
C VAL A 190 15.14 -15.49 -6.77
N VAL A 191 14.75 -16.38 -5.85
CA VAL A 191 14.65 -17.82 -6.15
C VAL A 191 13.46 -18.13 -7.07
N ARG A 192 12.42 -17.27 -7.05
CA ARG A 192 11.16 -17.46 -7.79
C ARG A 192 10.47 -18.79 -7.48
N SER A 193 10.57 -19.24 -6.23
CA SER A 193 9.96 -20.47 -5.73
C SER A 193 9.02 -20.16 -4.55
N PRO A 194 7.80 -19.68 -4.82
CA PRO A 194 6.86 -19.25 -3.77
C PRO A 194 6.25 -20.45 -3.02
N LYS A 195 6.38 -21.67 -3.55
CA LYS A 195 6.05 -22.89 -2.81
C LYS A 195 7.13 -23.15 -1.76
N LEU A 196 6.70 -23.24 -0.51
CA LEU A 196 7.58 -23.46 0.63
C LEU A 196 7.59 -24.94 1.02
N PRO A 197 8.75 -25.49 1.46
CA PRO A 197 8.81 -26.80 2.07
C PRO A 197 7.88 -26.92 3.29
N LYS A 198 7.46 -28.15 3.61
CA LYS A 198 6.69 -28.42 4.82
C LYS A 198 7.50 -27.97 6.05
N GLY A 199 6.85 -27.27 6.97
CA GLY A 199 7.49 -26.79 8.21
C GLY A 199 8.42 -25.59 8.04
N HIS A 200 8.51 -24.99 6.84
CA HIS A 200 9.40 -23.85 6.61
C HIS A 200 9.03 -22.62 7.44
N LEU A 201 7.73 -22.26 7.50
CA LEU A 201 7.30 -21.05 8.23
C LEU A 201 7.54 -21.14 9.75
N PRO A 202 7.21 -22.24 10.44
CA PRO A 202 7.58 -22.40 11.85
C PRO A 202 9.10 -22.38 12.09
N ALA A 203 9.88 -23.01 11.20
CA ALA A 203 11.33 -22.99 11.32
C ALA A 203 11.91 -21.58 11.12
N LEU A 204 11.35 -20.82 10.16
CA LEU A 204 11.73 -19.44 9.92
C LEU A 204 11.36 -18.55 11.12
N ALA A 205 10.15 -18.71 11.68
CA ALA A 205 9.73 -17.98 12.89
C ALA A 205 10.72 -18.20 14.05
N ARG A 206 11.05 -19.45 14.37
CA ARG A 206 12.06 -19.77 15.39
C ARG A 206 13.41 -19.14 15.11
N ALA A 207 13.90 -19.26 13.88
CA ALA A 207 15.20 -18.73 13.48
C ALA A 207 15.25 -17.20 13.58
N THR A 208 14.22 -16.50 13.09
CA THR A 208 14.12 -15.05 13.21
C THR A 208 14.00 -14.63 14.66
N THR A 209 13.18 -15.29 15.48
CA THR A 209 13.11 -15.00 16.92
C THR A 209 14.47 -15.14 17.61
N ALA A 210 15.22 -16.20 17.32
CA ALA A 210 16.55 -16.38 17.87
C ALA A 210 17.53 -15.29 17.41
N ALA A 211 17.45 -14.88 16.14
CA ALA A 211 18.27 -13.80 15.60
C ALA A 211 17.95 -12.45 16.26
N LEU A 212 16.67 -12.10 16.39
CA LEU A 212 16.23 -10.84 17.03
C LEU A 212 16.57 -10.76 18.52
N LYS A 213 16.70 -11.91 19.19
CA LYS A 213 17.15 -12.00 20.58
C LYS A 213 18.67 -11.81 20.75
N ALA A 214 19.43 -11.78 19.65
CA ALA A 214 20.87 -11.89 19.65
C ALA A 214 21.68 -10.75 19.00
N LEU A 215 21.17 -9.79 18.21
CA LEU A 215 20.06 -8.90 18.53
C LEU A 215 20.44 -8.17 19.80
#